data_AF-A0A7Y7BDM7-F1
#
_entry.id   AF-A0A7Y7BDM7-F1
#
_cell.length_a   1.000
_cell.length_b   1.000
_cell.length_c   1.000
_cell.angle_alpha   90.00
_cell.angle_beta   90.00
_cell.angle_gamma   90.00
#
_symmetry.space_group_name_H-M   'P 1'
#
loop_
_entity.id
_entity.type
_entity.pdbx_description
1 polymer ?
#
loop_
_entity_poly.entity_id
_entity_poly.type
_entity_poly.pdbx_seq_one_letter_code
_entity_poly.pdbx_strand_id
1 'polypeptide(L)'
;FAINYTASTLVGLLHGLIHRKPFFEMCKEELATGIHNPPDDFPWLLAEAYYHRPDELKKEFLTEGLTYINTYAIEGMAWLDKDYFASMLNCDRRRTLLELISVTENDSYLLPFSPHMMIVAQKAI
;
A
#
# COMPACT_ATOMS: atom_id res chain seq x y z
N PHE A 1 7.92 7.85 -2.58
CA PHE A 1 7.09 6.75 -2.08
C PHE A 1 5.63 7.22 -2.09
N ALA A 2 4.67 6.30 -2.09
CA ALA A 2 3.25 6.61 -1.97
C ALA A 2 2.54 5.55 -1.11
N ILE A 3 1.38 5.90 -0.57
CA ILE A 3 0.46 4.98 0.10
C ILE A 3 -0.48 4.39 -0.94
N ASN A 4 -0.80 3.12 -0.83
CA ASN A 4 -1.69 2.42 -1.75
C ASN A 4 -3.16 2.73 -1.44
N TYR A 5 -3.98 2.92 -2.48
CA TYR A 5 -5.42 3.19 -2.36
C TYR A 5 -6.22 2.07 -1.65
N THR A 6 -5.62 0.90 -1.45
CA THR A 6 -6.19 -0.24 -0.72
C THR A 6 -5.78 -0.32 0.75
N ALA A 7 -4.85 0.51 1.21
CA ALA A 7 -4.16 0.33 2.49
C ALA A 7 -5.14 0.30 3.67
N SER A 8 -6.05 1.28 3.78
CA SER A 8 -7.06 1.30 4.86
C SER A 8 -8.03 0.13 4.75
N THR A 9 -8.37 -0.30 3.54
CA THR A 9 -9.27 -1.45 3.34
C THR A 9 -8.64 -2.73 3.87
N LEU A 10 -7.37 -2.99 3.56
CA LEU A 10 -6.66 -4.17 4.03
C LEU A 10 -6.47 -4.14 5.56
N VAL A 11 -6.10 -2.99 6.14
CA VAL A 11 -6.08 -2.81 7.60
C VAL A 11 -7.46 -3.06 8.20
N GLY A 12 -8.51 -2.52 7.57
CA GLY A 12 -9.88 -2.68 8.03
C GLY A 12 -10.36 -4.12 8.03
N LEU A 13 -9.95 -4.91 7.03
CA LEU A 13 -10.21 -6.35 6.97
C LEU A 13 -9.46 -7.10 8.08
N LEU A 14 -8.17 -6.83 8.27
CA LEU A 14 -7.34 -7.49 9.28
C LEU A 14 -7.79 -7.21 10.73
N HIS A 15 -8.31 -6.01 10.98
CA HIS A 15 -8.68 -5.56 12.33
C HIS A 15 -10.20 -5.50 12.58
N GLY A 16 -11.03 -5.96 11.63
CA GLY A 16 -12.49 -5.95 11.75
C GLY A 16 -13.12 -4.55 11.71
N LEU A 17 -12.36 -3.51 11.38
CA LEU A 17 -12.86 -2.13 11.27
C LEU A 17 -13.76 -1.95 10.04
N ILE A 18 -13.67 -2.83 9.04
CA ILE A 18 -14.48 -2.76 7.81
C ILE A 18 -16.00 -2.81 8.10
N HIS A 19 -16.41 -3.31 9.26
CA HIS A 19 -17.82 -3.37 9.66
C HIS A 19 -18.32 -2.08 10.34
N ARG A 20 -17.43 -1.11 10.60
CA ARG A 20 -17.82 0.21 11.11
C ARG A 20 -18.22 1.10 9.93
N LYS A 21 -19.47 1.55 9.91
CA LYS A 21 -20.03 2.31 8.78
C LYS A 21 -19.15 3.51 8.37
N PRO A 22 -18.73 4.42 9.27
CA PRO A 22 -17.90 5.56 8.85
C PRO A 22 -16.56 5.14 8.24
N PHE A 23 -15.93 4.10 8.79
CA PHE A 23 -14.68 3.54 8.26
C PHE A 23 -14.87 2.93 6.86
N PHE A 24 -15.97 2.20 6.64
CA PHE A 24 -16.25 1.61 5.35
C PHE A 24 -16.60 2.64 4.27
N GLU A 25 -17.31 3.72 4.63
CA GLU A 25 -17.54 4.84 3.71
C GLU A 25 -16.22 5.47 3.25
N MET A 26 -15.29 5.75 4.18
CA MET A 26 -13.94 6.22 3.85
C MET A 26 -13.21 5.24 2.91
N CYS A 27 -13.22 3.94 3.22
CA CYS A 27 -12.58 2.92 2.37
C CYS A 27 -13.17 2.90 0.95
N LYS A 28 -14.49 3.04 0.79
CA LYS A 28 -15.11 3.10 -0.54
C LYS A 28 -14.66 4.32 -1.33
N GLU A 29 -14.54 5.48 -0.66
CA GLU A 29 -14.05 6.71 -1.28
C GLU A 29 -12.59 6.55 -1.73
N GLU A 30 -11.71 6.10 -0.83
CA GLU A 30 -10.32 5.78 -1.17
C GLU A 30 -10.21 4.83 -2.36
N LEU A 31 -10.98 3.74 -2.36
CA LEU A 31 -10.94 2.73 -3.42
C LEU A 31 -11.38 3.32 -4.77
N ALA A 32 -12.35 4.24 -4.76
CA ALA A 32 -12.92 4.84 -5.96
C ALA A 32 -12.06 6.00 -6.50
N THR A 33 -11.53 6.85 -5.62
CA THR A 33 -10.95 8.15 -5.98
C THR A 33 -9.49 8.33 -5.55
N GLY A 34 -9.00 7.54 -4.60
CA GLY A 34 -7.71 7.74 -3.93
C GLY A 34 -7.76 8.76 -2.79
N ILE A 35 -8.89 9.41 -2.52
CA ILE A 35 -8.98 10.41 -1.45
C ILE A 35 -9.16 9.71 -0.10
N HIS A 36 -8.21 9.91 0.81
CA HIS A 36 -8.30 9.49 2.20
C HIS A 36 -8.78 10.66 3.05
N ASN A 37 -9.95 10.52 3.66
CA ASN A 37 -10.49 11.45 4.64
C ASN A 37 -10.89 10.70 5.91
N PRO A 38 -10.09 10.77 6.99
CA PRO A 38 -10.34 10.02 8.20
C PRO A 38 -11.63 10.49 8.89
N PRO A 39 -12.57 9.60 9.23
CA PRO A 39 -13.78 9.97 9.98
C PRO A 39 -13.44 10.40 11.42
N ASP A 40 -14.21 11.35 11.96
CA ASP A 40 -14.06 11.89 13.33
C ASP A 40 -14.02 10.82 14.43
N ASP A 41 -14.71 9.70 14.23
CA ASP A 41 -14.75 8.56 15.15
C ASP A 41 -13.40 7.82 15.29
N PHE A 42 -12.43 8.13 14.41
CA PHE A 42 -11.14 7.45 14.30
C PHE A 42 -9.97 8.46 14.22
N PRO A 43 -9.77 9.32 15.23
CA PRO A 43 -8.79 10.42 15.20
C PRO A 43 -7.31 9.98 15.18
N TRP A 44 -7.04 8.67 15.32
CA TRP A 44 -5.70 8.08 15.23
C TRP A 44 -5.36 7.58 13.82
N LEU A 45 -6.29 7.65 12.87
CA LEU A 45 -5.98 7.41 11.46
C LEU A 45 -5.05 8.50 10.93
N LEU A 46 -4.36 8.19 9.83
CA LEU A 46 -3.53 9.17 9.15
C LEU A 46 -4.38 10.38 8.74
N ALA A 47 -3.75 11.55 8.71
CA ALA A 47 -4.41 12.77 8.26
C ALA A 47 -4.84 12.67 6.79
N GLU A 48 -5.74 13.56 6.38
CA GLU A 48 -6.20 13.70 5.00
C GLU A 48 -5.04 13.64 3.99
N ALA A 49 -5.18 12.79 2.98
CA ALA A 49 -4.12 12.52 2.01
C ALA A 49 -4.67 11.92 0.71
N TYR A 50 -3.79 11.78 -0.29
CA TYR A 50 -4.09 11.07 -1.53
C TYR A 50 -3.34 9.73 -1.58
N TYR A 51 -4.08 8.63 -1.62
CA TYR A 51 -3.57 7.27 -1.74
C TYR A 51 -3.68 6.83 -3.20
N HIS A 52 -2.55 6.44 -3.78
CA HIS A 52 -2.43 6.29 -5.22
C HIS A 52 -2.75 4.87 -5.65
N ARG A 53 -3.32 4.72 -6.85
CA ARG A 53 -3.19 3.48 -7.62
C ARG A 53 -1.78 3.39 -8.23
N PRO A 54 -1.22 2.19 -8.40
CA PRO A 54 0.13 2.05 -8.96
C PRO A 54 0.31 2.66 -10.36
N ASP A 55 -0.71 2.57 -11.20
CA ASP A 55 -0.71 3.11 -12.57
C ASP A 55 -0.83 4.65 -12.59
N GLU A 56 -1.62 5.22 -11.67
CA GLU A 56 -1.73 6.67 -11.48
C GLU A 56 -0.39 7.28 -11.06
N LEU A 57 0.25 6.71 -10.03
CA LEU A 57 1.59 7.16 -9.59
C LEU A 57 2.61 7.09 -10.73
N LYS A 58 2.61 5.99 -11.49
CA LYS A 58 3.49 5.85 -12.65
C LYS A 58 3.23 6.94 -13.69
N LYS A 59 1.96 7.23 -13.97
CA LYS A 59 1.56 8.21 -14.98
C LYS A 59 2.01 9.62 -14.61
N GLU A 60 1.93 10.03 -13.35
CA GLU A 60 2.42 11.34 -12.88
C GLU A 60 3.89 11.56 -13.25
N PHE A 61 4.74 10.57 -12.97
CA PHE A 61 6.18 10.66 -13.27
C PHE A 61 6.44 10.70 -14.79
N LEU A 62 5.69 9.94 -15.57
CA LEU A 62 5.79 9.97 -17.04
C LEU A 62 5.33 11.32 -17.62
N THR A 63 4.28 11.92 -17.06
CA THR A 63 3.77 13.24 -17.49
C THR A 63 4.79 14.35 -17.24
N GLU A 64 5.57 14.27 -16.17
CA GLU A 64 6.67 15.19 -15.88
C GLU A 64 7.95 14.90 -16.68
N GLY A 65 7.90 13.97 -17.65
CA GLY A 65 9.01 13.66 -18.54
C GLY A 65 10.13 12.81 -17.91
N LEU A 66 9.87 12.18 -16.76
CA LEU A 66 10.80 11.24 -16.15
C LEU A 66 10.69 9.87 -16.82
N THR A 67 11.83 9.18 -16.95
CA THR A 67 11.85 7.80 -17.43
C THR A 67 11.56 6.85 -16.26
N TYR A 68 10.42 6.15 -16.32
CA TYR A 68 10.06 5.13 -15.35
C TYR A 68 11.06 3.95 -15.39
N ILE A 69 11.62 3.59 -14.23
CA ILE A 69 12.46 2.40 -14.08
C ILE A 69 11.63 1.26 -13.50
N ASN A 70 11.05 1.45 -12.30
CA ASN A 70 10.23 0.43 -11.65
C ASN A 70 9.39 1.02 -10.49
N THR A 71 8.40 0.27 -10.02
CA THR A 71 7.70 0.51 -8.75
C THR A 71 7.81 -0.74 -7.90
N TYR A 72 8.36 -0.60 -6.69
CA TYR A 72 8.57 -1.68 -5.73
C TYR A 72 7.53 -1.61 -4.62
N ALA A 73 7.06 -2.77 -4.18
CA ALA A 73 6.43 -2.90 -2.88
C ALA A 73 7.46 -2.68 -1.76
N ILE A 74 7.09 -1.97 -0.68
CA ILE A 74 7.97 -1.77 0.48
C ILE A 74 7.85 -2.91 1.49
N GLU A 75 6.63 -3.29 1.86
CA GLU A 75 6.35 -4.45 2.71
C GLU A 75 5.88 -5.67 1.91
N GLY A 76 5.40 -5.47 0.67
CA GLY A 76 4.76 -6.50 -0.12
C GLY A 76 3.47 -6.97 0.54
N MET A 77 2.95 -8.13 0.13
CA MET A 77 1.82 -8.76 0.82
C MET A 77 2.23 -9.52 2.09
N ALA A 78 3.52 -9.57 2.42
CA ALA A 78 4.02 -10.31 3.58
C ALA A 78 3.52 -9.75 4.92
N TRP A 79 3.17 -8.46 4.97
CA TRP A 79 2.54 -7.84 6.16
C TRP A 79 1.17 -8.44 6.51
N LEU A 80 0.53 -9.16 5.58
CA LEU A 80 -0.72 -9.91 5.82
C LEU A 80 -0.49 -11.20 6.61
N ASP A 81 0.75 -11.55 6.94
CA ASP A 81 1.04 -12.67 7.83
C ASP A 81 0.32 -12.50 9.18
N LYS A 82 -0.35 -13.57 9.62
CA LYS A 82 -1.20 -13.56 10.82
C LYS A 82 -0.47 -13.10 12.09
N ASP A 83 0.85 -13.34 12.18
CA ASP A 83 1.69 -12.90 13.30
C ASP A 83 2.90 -12.11 12.79
N TYR A 84 2.69 -11.21 11.81
CA TYR A 84 3.77 -10.56 11.06
C TYR A 84 4.97 -10.14 11.93
N PHE A 85 4.74 -9.43 13.04
CA PHE A 85 5.82 -9.02 13.94
C PHE A 85 6.58 -10.19 14.57
N ALA A 86 5.89 -11.24 15.03
CA ALA A 86 6.53 -12.43 15.57
C ALA A 86 7.27 -13.23 14.48
N SER A 87 6.73 -13.28 13.26
CA SER A 87 7.38 -13.87 12.09
C SER A 87 8.67 -13.15 11.74
N MET A 88 8.68 -11.82 11.72
CA MET A 88 9.88 -11.03 11.40
C MET A 88 10.99 -11.17 12.45
N LEU A 89 10.64 -11.42 13.72
CA LEU A 89 11.60 -11.68 14.80
C LEU A 89 12.20 -13.09 14.74
N ASN A 90 11.49 -14.07 14.17
CA ASN A 90 12.00 -15.43 13.98
C ASN A 90 12.79 -15.53 12.66
N CYS A 91 14.03 -16.02 12.72
CA CYS A 91 14.92 -16.05 11.54
C CYS A 91 14.36 -16.85 10.36
N ASP A 92 13.76 -18.02 10.62
CA ASP A 92 13.26 -18.91 9.57
C ASP A 92 11.97 -18.36 8.96
N ARG A 93 11.02 -17.90 9.79
CA ARG A 93 9.78 -17.27 9.32
C ARG A 93 10.07 -15.98 8.55
N ARG A 94 11.00 -15.15 9.03
CA ARG A 94 11.45 -13.94 8.31
C ARG A 94 12.00 -14.31 6.94
N ARG A 95 12.80 -15.37 6.83
CA ARG A 95 13.32 -15.83 5.53
C ARG A 95 12.19 -16.17 4.56
N THR A 96 11.17 -16.91 5.01
CA THR A 96 9.99 -17.21 4.20
C THR A 96 9.27 -15.94 3.75
N LEU A 97 9.08 -14.94 4.63
CA LEU A 97 8.46 -13.67 4.28
C LEU A 97 9.28 -12.86 3.28
N LEU A 98 10.61 -12.83 3.42
CA LEU A 98 11.50 -12.15 2.48
C LEU A 98 11.53 -12.84 1.11
N GLU A 99 11.47 -14.17 1.07
CA GLU A 99 11.35 -14.92 -0.19
C GLU A 99 10.00 -14.61 -0.88
N LEU A 100 8.90 -14.50 -0.12
CA LEU A 100 7.60 -14.05 -0.64
C LEU A 100 7.67 -12.63 -1.20
N ILE A 101 8.32 -11.70 -0.50
CA ILE A 101 8.52 -10.33 -1.01
C ILE A 101 9.33 -10.38 -2.31
N SER A 102 10.45 -11.08 -2.35
CA SER A 102 11.32 -11.15 -3.54
C SER A 102 10.60 -11.66 -4.79
N VAL A 103 9.65 -12.60 -4.66
CA VAL A 103 8.88 -13.10 -5.81
C VAL A 103 7.69 -12.20 -6.21
N THR A 104 7.26 -11.28 -5.34
CA THR A 104 6.04 -10.46 -5.56
C THR A 104 6.28 -8.95 -5.65
N GLU A 105 7.43 -8.44 -5.21
CA GLU A 105 7.67 -6.99 -5.01
C GLU A 105 7.55 -6.13 -6.27
N ASN A 106 7.70 -6.75 -7.45
CA ASN A 106 7.64 -6.09 -8.77
C ASN A 106 6.39 -6.47 -9.59
N ASP A 107 5.51 -7.33 -9.07
CA ASP A 107 4.29 -7.68 -9.76
C ASP A 107 3.26 -6.54 -9.63
N SER A 108 2.96 -5.88 -10.73
CA SER A 108 2.03 -4.75 -10.77
C SER A 108 0.62 -5.08 -10.29
N TYR A 109 0.18 -6.34 -10.40
CA TYR A 109 -1.12 -6.79 -9.90
C TYR A 109 -1.12 -7.08 -8.40
N LEU A 110 0.07 -7.28 -7.81
CA LEU A 110 0.24 -7.53 -6.38
C LEU A 110 0.70 -6.29 -5.60
N LEU A 111 1.19 -5.25 -6.26
CA LEU A 111 1.47 -3.94 -5.64
C LEU A 111 0.30 -3.43 -4.76
N PRO A 112 -0.99 -3.53 -5.16
CA PRO A 112 -2.14 -3.17 -4.32
C PRO A 112 -2.27 -3.94 -2.99
N PHE A 113 -1.47 -4.97 -2.73
CA PHE A 113 -1.45 -5.66 -1.45
C PHE A 113 -0.38 -5.13 -0.49
N SER A 114 0.54 -4.29 -0.97
CA SER A 114 1.51 -3.58 -0.12
C SER A 114 0.89 -2.26 0.37
N PRO A 115 1.02 -1.89 1.65
CA PRO A 115 0.48 -0.62 2.15
C PRO A 115 1.22 0.57 1.54
N HIS A 116 2.53 0.42 1.27
CA HIS A 116 3.34 1.44 0.62
C HIS A 116 4.00 0.93 -0.66
N MET A 117 4.29 1.87 -1.56
CA MET A 117 5.05 1.62 -2.79
C MET A 117 6.12 2.68 -3.02
N MET A 118 7.20 2.29 -3.67
CA MET A 118 8.30 3.18 -4.06
C MET A 118 8.55 3.10 -5.56
N ILE A 119 8.28 4.23 -6.22
CA ILE A 119 8.63 4.43 -7.62
C ILE A 119 10.07 4.92 -7.76
N VAL A 120 10.78 4.35 -8.72
CA VAL A 120 12.12 4.76 -9.16
C VAL A 120 12.01 5.26 -10.58
N ALA A 121 12.51 6.47 -10.81
CA ALA A 121 12.52 7.10 -12.12
C ALA A 121 13.81 7.89 -12.32
N GLN A 122 14.18 8.10 -13.57
CA GLN A 122 15.38 8.82 -13.96
C GLN A 122 15.02 10.09 -14.72
N LYS A 123 15.68 11.20 -14.38
CA LYS A 123 15.62 12.43 -15.18
C LYS A 123 16.40 12.22 -16.48
N ALA A 124 15.79 12.59 -17.61
CA ALA A 124 16.49 12.61 -18.89
C ALA A 124 17.73 13.54 -18.80
N ILE A 125 18.86 13.08 -19.35
CA ILE A 125 20.13 13.83 -19.41
C ILE A 125 20.01 14.92 -20.48
#